data_AF-A0A846C8N6-F1
#
_entry.id   AF-A0A846C8N6-F1
#
_cell.length_a   1.000
_cell.length_b   1.000
_cell.length_c   1.000
_cell.angle_alpha   90.00
_cell.angle_beta   90.00
_cell.angle_gamma   90.00
#
_symmetry.space_group_name_H-M   'P 1'
#
loop_
_entity.id
_entity.type
_entity.pdbx_description
1 polymer ?
#
loop_
_entity_poly.entity_id
_entity_poly.type
_entity_poly.pdbx_seq_one_letter_code
_entity_poly.pdbx_strand_id
1 'polypeptide(L)'
;METRDSQVEIISVHVPKTAGTTMRKCLIQVYGKEKNFLDYKKEQLNQVLSEINKQNIRVIHGHFQLQKYDGHFLEAKRIIWLREPIKRLISNYWHQITHFQNRKISHYEVELEKEKLLNWAKKPNLRNFLSRRYIQKNIENFWFVGITEFLREDLTEIQTMLEWPEVEITQINKHNYPKMYQAFIKSV
;
A
#
# COMPACT_ATOMS: atom_id res chain seq x y z
N MET A 1 0.29 -16.28 31.44
CA MET A 1 0.58 -16.87 30.11
C MET A 1 1.44 -15.85 29.42
N GLU A 2 2.76 -16.03 29.47
CA GLU A 2 3.73 -15.07 28.92
C GLU A 2 3.47 -14.92 27.42
N THR A 3 2.98 -13.76 27.03
CA THR A 3 2.95 -13.34 25.64
C THR A 3 4.42 -13.28 25.22
N ARG A 4 4.89 -14.26 24.44
CA ARG A 4 6.06 -14.03 23.60
C ARG A 4 5.68 -12.82 22.76
N ASP A 5 6.18 -11.63 23.12
CA ASP A 5 6.05 -10.46 22.27
C ASP A 5 6.60 -10.87 20.92
N SER A 6 5.71 -10.98 19.93
CA SER A 6 6.13 -11.43 18.62
C SER A 6 7.16 -10.43 18.10
N GLN A 7 8.22 -10.90 17.46
CA GLN A 7 9.32 -10.10 16.92
C GLN A 7 8.93 -9.27 15.69
N VAL A 8 7.68 -8.82 15.59
CA VAL A 8 7.23 -7.94 14.51
C VAL A 8 7.94 -6.61 14.68
N GLU A 9 8.76 -6.27 13.69
CA GLU A 9 9.55 -5.06 13.64
C GLU A 9 8.90 -4.00 12.76
N ILE A 10 8.16 -4.43 11.72
CA ILE A 10 7.53 -3.53 10.74
C ILE A 10 6.06 -3.86 10.58
N ILE A 11 5.21 -2.83 10.68
CA ILE A 11 3.82 -2.88 10.25
C ILE A 11 3.67 -1.91 9.08
N SER A 12 3.57 -2.45 7.88
CA SER A 12 3.47 -1.70 6.63
C SER A 12 2.00 -1.61 6.18
N VAL A 13 1.40 -0.44 6.38
CA VAL A 13 0.05 -0.14 5.91
C VAL A 13 0.09 0.10 4.40
N HIS A 14 -0.42 -0.86 3.63
CA HIS A 14 -0.49 -0.75 2.18
C HIS A 14 -1.78 -0.02 1.79
N VAL A 15 -1.64 1.20 1.29
CA VAL A 15 -2.73 1.91 0.61
C VAL A 15 -2.75 1.55 -0.89
N PRO A 16 -3.89 1.16 -1.46
CA PRO A 16 -3.98 0.90 -2.89
C PRO A 16 -3.48 2.07 -3.74
N LYS A 17 -2.57 1.72 -4.67
CA LYS A 17 -1.98 2.62 -5.68
C LYS A 17 -0.95 3.63 -5.16
N THR A 18 -0.29 3.32 -4.04
CA THR A 18 0.80 4.11 -3.45
C THR A 18 2.10 3.30 -3.32
N ALA A 19 2.49 2.60 -4.39
CA ALA A 19 3.71 1.78 -4.45
C ALA A 19 3.81 0.61 -3.44
N GLY A 20 2.72 0.19 -2.78
CA GLY A 20 2.81 -0.90 -1.79
C GLY A 20 3.22 -2.27 -2.35
N THR A 21 3.00 -2.55 -3.64
CA THR A 21 3.58 -3.74 -4.29
C THR A 21 5.12 -3.69 -4.33
N THR A 22 5.69 -2.50 -4.58
CA THR A 22 7.14 -2.28 -4.54
C THR A 22 7.64 -2.44 -3.11
N MET A 23 6.97 -1.80 -2.14
CA MET A 23 7.33 -1.98 -0.71
C MET A 23 7.28 -3.44 -0.26
N ARG A 24 6.27 -4.21 -0.68
CA ARG A 24 6.23 -5.64 -0.40
C ARG A 24 7.46 -6.37 -0.92
N LYS A 25 7.94 -6.04 -2.12
CA LYS A 25 9.16 -6.65 -2.69
C LYS A 25 10.39 -6.26 -1.87
N CYS A 26 10.53 -5.00 -1.46
CA CYS A 26 11.62 -4.55 -0.59
C CYS A 26 11.61 -5.30 0.75
N LEU A 27 10.44 -5.40 1.40
CA LEU A 27 10.30 -6.11 2.68
C LEU A 27 10.61 -7.61 2.57
N ILE A 28 10.31 -8.23 1.43
CA ILE A 28 10.70 -9.63 1.17
C ILE A 28 12.21 -9.77 0.98
N GLN A 29 12.86 -8.81 0.30
CA GLN A 29 14.32 -8.83 0.13
C GLN A 29 15.05 -8.68 1.48
N VAL A 30 14.54 -7.79 2.35
CA VAL A 30 15.17 -7.52 3.65
C VAL A 30 14.93 -8.63 4.67
N TYR A 31 13.68 -9.10 4.81
CA TYR A 31 13.31 -9.99 5.91
C TYR A 31 13.12 -11.45 5.50
N GLY A 32 13.06 -11.77 4.20
CA GLY A 32 12.68 -13.09 3.72
C GLY A 32 11.16 -13.26 3.61
N LYS A 33 10.72 -14.08 2.65
CA LYS A 33 9.29 -14.24 2.30
C LYS A 33 8.48 -14.82 3.45
N GLU A 34 9.06 -15.77 4.18
CA GLU A 34 8.48 -16.49 5.32
C GLU A 34 8.33 -15.64 6.58
N LYS A 35 9.06 -14.52 6.68
CA LYS A 35 8.93 -13.54 7.78
C LYS A 35 7.91 -12.45 7.50
N ASN A 36 7.33 -12.43 6.29
CA ASN A 36 6.38 -11.44 5.83
C ASN A 36 4.95 -12.02 5.85
N PHE A 37 4.14 -11.58 6.82
CA PHE A 37 2.72 -11.88 6.88
C PHE A 37 1.91 -10.91 6.02
N LEU A 38 1.01 -11.44 5.17
CA LEU A 38 0.23 -10.65 4.22
C LEU A 38 -1.23 -10.51 4.65
N ASP A 39 -1.54 -9.39 5.29
CA ASP A 39 -2.86 -9.09 5.83
C ASP A 39 -3.76 -8.37 4.81
N TYR A 40 -4.18 -9.11 3.78
CA TYR A 40 -5.09 -8.60 2.74
C TYR A 40 -6.54 -9.02 2.94
N LYS A 41 -6.77 -10.00 3.82
CA LYS A 41 -8.10 -10.53 4.09
C LYS A 41 -8.76 -9.78 5.22
N LYS A 42 -10.10 -9.73 5.21
CA LYS A 42 -10.89 -9.18 6.32
C LYS A 42 -11.12 -10.23 7.41
N GLU A 43 -10.04 -10.83 7.89
CA GLU A 43 -10.07 -11.80 8.99
C GLU A 43 -10.13 -11.08 10.34
N GLN A 44 -10.66 -11.77 11.36
CA GLN A 44 -10.72 -11.23 12.72
C GLN A 44 -9.31 -11.11 13.30
N LEU A 45 -9.05 -10.06 14.09
CA LEU A 45 -7.72 -9.80 14.65
C LEU A 45 -7.15 -11.02 15.39
N ASN A 46 -7.94 -11.69 16.21
CA ASN A 46 -7.49 -12.87 16.98
C ASN A 46 -7.03 -14.03 16.09
N GLN A 47 -7.64 -14.21 14.90
CA GLN A 47 -7.22 -15.23 13.94
C GLN A 47 -5.85 -14.87 13.37
N VAL A 48 -5.70 -13.61 12.95
CA VAL A 48 -4.44 -13.08 12.41
C VAL A 48 -3.32 -13.15 13.46
N LEU A 49 -3.59 -12.77 14.70
CA LEU A 49 -2.62 -12.87 15.80
C LEU A 49 -2.22 -14.32 16.08
N SER A 50 -3.16 -15.27 16.02
CA SER A 50 -2.86 -16.69 16.17
C SER A 50 -1.90 -17.19 15.09
N GLU A 51 -2.11 -16.78 13.83
CA GLU A 51 -1.23 -17.14 12.71
C GLU A 51 0.16 -16.51 12.83
N ILE A 52 0.20 -15.23 13.22
CA ILE A 52 1.44 -14.49 13.46
C ILE A 52 2.23 -15.15 14.58
N ASN A 53 1.62 -15.49 15.71
CA ASN A 53 2.33 -16.08 16.86
C ASN A 53 2.83 -17.51 16.61
N LYS A 54 2.18 -18.26 15.69
CA LYS A 54 2.63 -19.59 15.28
C LYS A 54 3.86 -19.54 14.37
N GLN A 55 4.09 -18.39 13.76
CA GLN A 55 5.16 -18.18 12.81
C GLN A 55 6.18 -17.21 13.42
N ASN A 56 7.44 -17.28 13.03
CA ASN A 56 8.40 -16.27 13.46
C ASN A 56 8.31 -15.04 12.53
N ILE A 57 7.16 -14.36 12.50
CA ILE A 57 6.89 -13.21 11.63
C ILE A 57 7.63 -11.96 12.14
N ARG A 58 8.26 -11.23 11.22
CA ARG A 58 8.94 -9.95 11.50
C ARG A 58 8.25 -8.76 10.83
N VAL A 59 7.45 -9.01 9.79
CA VAL A 59 6.77 -7.96 9.02
C VAL A 59 5.31 -8.31 8.81
N ILE A 60 4.43 -7.33 9.06
CA ILE A 60 3.02 -7.39 8.67
C ILE A 60 2.81 -6.36 7.56
N HIS A 61 2.25 -6.78 6.43
CA HIS A 61 2.01 -5.89 5.30
C HIS A 61 0.65 -6.18 4.64
N GLY A 62 -0.18 -5.16 4.43
CA GLY A 62 -1.50 -5.38 3.86
C GLY A 62 -2.47 -4.21 3.89
N HIS A 63 -3.72 -4.49 3.51
CA HIS A 63 -4.79 -3.48 3.40
C HIS A 63 -5.59 -3.41 4.69
N PHE A 64 -5.05 -2.73 5.69
CA PHE A 64 -5.69 -2.51 6.98
C PHE A 64 -5.56 -1.06 7.45
N GLN A 65 -6.40 -0.68 8.40
CA GLN A 65 -6.32 0.62 9.06
C GLN A 65 -5.12 0.64 10.02
N LEU A 66 -4.51 1.82 10.18
CA LEU A 66 -3.42 2.04 11.13
C LEU A 66 -3.67 1.41 12.51
N GLN A 67 -4.89 1.52 13.03
CA GLN A 67 -5.25 1.03 14.37
C GLN A 67 -5.50 -0.49 14.49
N LYS A 68 -5.44 -1.26 13.40
CA LYS A 68 -5.82 -2.70 13.43
C LYS A 68 -5.06 -3.50 14.50
N TYR A 69 -3.80 -3.15 14.72
CA TYR A 69 -2.90 -3.81 15.67
C TYR A 69 -2.58 -2.94 16.89
N ASP A 70 -3.47 -2.03 17.29
CA ASP A 70 -3.27 -1.27 18.52
C ASP A 70 -3.26 -2.21 19.73
N GLY A 71 -2.40 -1.93 20.72
CA GLY A 71 -2.19 -2.80 21.88
C GLY A 71 -1.37 -4.07 21.58
N HIS A 72 -0.89 -4.25 20.34
CA HIS A 72 -0.03 -5.35 19.93
C HIS A 72 1.21 -4.81 19.19
N PHE A 73 2.33 -5.51 19.32
CA PHE A 73 3.59 -5.19 18.63
C PHE A 73 4.00 -3.73 18.87
N LEU A 74 4.11 -3.33 20.14
CA LEU A 74 4.26 -1.93 20.54
C LEU A 74 5.56 -1.30 19.99
N GLU A 75 6.62 -2.10 19.88
CA GLU A 75 7.91 -1.68 19.34
C GLU A 75 7.97 -1.71 17.79
N ALA A 76 6.92 -2.20 17.13
CA ALA A 76 6.91 -2.30 15.68
C ALA A 76 6.76 -0.92 15.03
N LYS A 77 7.66 -0.61 14.11
CA LYS A 77 7.65 0.64 13.35
C LYS A 77 6.53 0.58 12.32
N ARG A 78 5.58 1.50 12.45
CA ARG A 78 4.43 1.63 11.55
C ARG A 78 4.81 2.51 10.37
N ILE A 79 4.74 1.98 9.16
CA ILE A 79 5.15 2.69 7.95
C ILE A 79 4.03 2.71 6.91
N ILE A 80 3.98 3.78 6.12
CA ILE A 80 2.99 3.96 5.06
C ILE A 80 3.60 4.75 3.90
N TRP A 81 3.16 4.45 2.69
CA TRP A 81 3.38 5.32 1.54
C TRP A 81 2.07 5.93 1.08
N LEU A 82 2.10 7.24 0.87
CA LEU A 82 1.01 8.03 0.32
C LEU A 82 1.36 8.46 -1.10
N ARG A 83 0.42 9.14 -1.74
CA ARG A 83 0.56 9.64 -3.09
C ARG A 83 -0.34 10.86 -3.24
N GLU A 84 0.02 11.76 -4.14
CA GLU A 84 -0.86 12.86 -4.50
C GLU A 84 -2.29 12.32 -4.81
N PRO A 85 -3.35 12.84 -4.14
CA PRO A 85 -4.70 12.30 -4.21
C PRO A 85 -5.26 12.11 -5.62
N ILE A 86 -5.04 13.08 -6.53
CA ILE A 86 -5.52 13.03 -7.91
C ILE A 86 -4.75 11.95 -8.69
N LYS A 87 -3.41 11.91 -8.62
CA LYS A 87 -2.58 10.88 -9.26
C LYS A 87 -2.92 9.47 -8.78
N ARG A 88 -3.29 9.31 -7.49
CA ARG A 88 -3.78 8.04 -6.93
C ARG A 88 -5.16 7.67 -7.48
N LEU A 89 -6.09 8.61 -7.55
CA LEU A 89 -7.44 8.40 -8.09
C LEU A 89 -7.36 7.96 -9.56
N ILE A 90 -6.56 8.65 -10.35
CA ILE A 90 -6.20 8.31 -11.72
C ILE A 90 -5.62 6.89 -11.73
N SER A 91 -4.55 6.60 -10.98
CA SER A 91 -3.96 5.25 -10.96
C SER A 91 -4.96 4.13 -10.59
N ASN A 92 -5.91 4.41 -9.70
CA ASN A 92 -6.99 3.50 -9.33
C ASN A 92 -7.98 3.25 -10.46
N TYR A 93 -8.39 4.29 -11.18
CA TYR A 93 -9.29 4.18 -12.33
C TYR A 93 -8.70 3.27 -13.42
N TRP A 94 -7.44 3.49 -13.80
CA TRP A 94 -6.75 2.66 -14.80
C TRP A 94 -6.60 1.21 -14.34
N HIS A 95 -6.25 1.00 -13.07
CA HIS A 95 -6.17 -0.34 -12.51
C HIS A 95 -7.52 -1.08 -12.59
N GLN A 96 -8.62 -0.38 -12.32
CA GLN A 96 -9.95 -0.96 -12.39
C GLN A 96 -10.34 -1.33 -13.82
N ILE A 97 -10.04 -0.48 -14.81
CA ILE A 97 -10.29 -0.78 -16.23
C ILE A 97 -9.54 -2.03 -16.66
N THR A 98 -8.23 -2.09 -16.40
CA THR A 98 -7.40 -3.26 -16.73
C THR A 98 -7.96 -4.53 -16.09
N HIS A 99 -8.40 -4.45 -14.84
CA HIS A 99 -8.98 -5.59 -14.15
C HIS A 99 -10.31 -6.06 -14.79
N PHE A 100 -11.17 -5.15 -15.26
CA PHE A 100 -12.40 -5.51 -15.96
C PHE A 100 -12.14 -6.15 -17.34
N GLN A 101 -11.18 -5.61 -18.09
CA GLN A 101 -10.75 -6.15 -19.38
C GLN A 101 -10.19 -7.58 -19.23
N ASN A 102 -9.28 -7.78 -18.28
CA ASN A 102 -8.65 -9.09 -18.05
C ASN A 102 -9.66 -10.16 -17.65
N ARG A 103 -10.77 -9.77 -17.00
CA ARG A 103 -11.85 -10.69 -16.64
C ARG A 103 -12.87 -10.94 -17.76
N LYS A 104 -12.71 -10.32 -18.94
CA LYS A 104 -13.69 -10.31 -20.04
C LYS A 104 -15.10 -9.87 -19.61
N ILE A 105 -15.22 -9.12 -18.52
CA ILE A 105 -16.51 -8.71 -17.93
C ILE A 105 -17.13 -7.55 -18.73
N SER A 106 -16.43 -6.99 -19.73
CA SER A 106 -16.81 -5.70 -20.29
C SER A 106 -16.39 -5.55 -21.75
N HIS A 107 -17.33 -5.16 -22.62
CA HIS A 107 -17.09 -4.68 -24.00
C HIS A 107 -16.68 -3.20 -24.01
N TYR A 108 -16.07 -2.68 -22.94
CA TYR A 108 -15.66 -1.29 -22.92
C TYR A 108 -14.57 -1.10 -23.96
N GLU A 109 -14.94 -0.54 -25.10
CA GLU A 109 -14.03 0.30 -25.87
C GLU A 109 -13.54 1.35 -24.89
N VAL A 110 -12.26 1.25 -24.53
CA VAL A 110 -11.62 2.15 -23.57
C VAL A 110 -11.29 3.44 -24.30
N GLU A 111 -12.34 4.12 -24.77
CA GLU A 111 -12.26 5.52 -25.09
C GLU A 111 -12.24 6.28 -23.77
N LEU A 112 -11.03 6.75 -23.47
CA LEU A 112 -10.63 7.43 -22.25
C LEU A 112 -11.12 8.87 -22.28
N GLU A 113 -12.40 9.04 -22.01
CA GLU A 113 -12.99 10.37 -21.90
C GLU A 113 -12.79 10.92 -20.48
N LYS A 114 -12.42 12.20 -20.40
CA LYS A 114 -12.33 12.96 -19.14
C LYS A 114 -13.62 12.83 -18.32
N GLU A 115 -14.76 12.77 -19.00
CA GLU A 115 -16.06 12.58 -18.37
C GLU A 115 -16.18 11.27 -17.59
N LYS A 116 -15.72 10.15 -18.14
CA LYS A 116 -15.76 8.84 -17.45
C LYS A 116 -14.91 8.84 -16.19
N LEU A 117 -13.74 9.50 -16.20
CA LEU A 117 -12.95 9.69 -14.98
C LEU A 117 -13.65 10.60 -13.98
N LEU A 118 -14.26 11.70 -14.41
CA LEU A 118 -14.99 12.60 -13.50
C LEU A 118 -16.18 11.86 -12.86
N ASN A 119 -16.91 11.06 -13.62
CA ASN A 119 -17.99 10.22 -13.10
C ASN A 119 -17.47 9.15 -12.15
N TRP A 120 -16.29 8.58 -12.43
CA TRP A 120 -15.59 7.71 -11.47
C TRP A 120 -15.25 8.46 -10.18
N ALA A 121 -14.66 9.66 -10.26
CA ALA A 121 -14.26 10.49 -9.14
C ALA A 121 -15.43 10.85 -8.20
N LYS A 122 -16.64 11.00 -8.74
CA LYS A 122 -17.85 11.35 -7.98
C LYS A 122 -18.29 10.25 -7.00
N LYS A 123 -17.85 8.99 -7.17
CA LYS A 123 -18.28 7.85 -6.34
C LYS A 123 -17.97 8.09 -4.85
N PRO A 124 -18.96 7.95 -3.95
CA PRO A 124 -18.79 8.28 -2.53
C PRO A 124 -17.63 7.55 -1.84
N ASN A 125 -17.38 6.30 -2.21
CA ASN A 125 -16.32 5.46 -1.64
C ASN A 125 -14.90 5.86 -2.08
N LEU A 126 -14.75 6.80 -3.02
CA LEU A 126 -13.44 7.31 -3.48
C LEU A 126 -13.08 8.67 -2.89
N ARG A 127 -14.05 9.38 -2.31
CA ARG A 127 -13.83 10.69 -1.67
C ARG A 127 -13.05 10.52 -0.37
N ASN A 128 -12.01 11.33 -0.17
CA ASN A 128 -11.16 11.29 1.02
C ASN A 128 -10.67 9.87 1.36
N PHE A 129 -10.37 9.08 0.32
CA PHE A 129 -10.09 7.65 0.44
C PHE A 129 -8.98 7.33 1.46
N LEU A 130 -7.90 8.11 1.45
CA LEU A 130 -6.75 7.92 2.34
C LEU A 130 -7.15 8.04 3.82
N SER A 131 -7.70 9.20 4.20
CA SER A 131 -8.09 9.47 5.59
C SER A 131 -9.25 8.59 6.04
N ARG A 132 -10.28 8.39 5.21
CA ARG A 132 -11.44 7.57 5.59
C ARG A 132 -11.10 6.09 5.78
N ARG A 133 -10.18 5.53 4.99
CA ARG A 133 -9.91 4.08 5.01
C ARG A 133 -8.64 3.63 5.70
N TYR A 134 -7.62 4.48 5.81
CA TYR A 134 -6.30 4.04 6.30
C TYR A 134 -5.77 4.92 7.43
N ILE A 135 -6.02 6.23 7.38
CA ILE A 135 -5.49 7.22 8.34
C ILE A 135 -6.65 7.84 9.12
N GLN A 136 -7.18 7.08 10.09
CA GLN A 136 -8.26 7.57 10.98
C GLN A 136 -7.73 8.24 12.24
N LYS A 137 -6.42 8.08 12.52
CA LYS A 137 -5.68 8.83 13.53
C LYS A 137 -4.74 9.83 12.84
N ASN A 138 -4.00 10.60 13.63
CA ASN A 138 -2.99 11.52 13.10
C ASN A 138 -1.86 10.78 12.38
N ILE A 139 -1.34 11.40 11.33
CA ILE A 139 -0.23 10.88 10.52
C ILE A 139 1.06 10.68 11.35
N GLU A 140 1.22 11.44 12.43
CA GLU A 140 2.31 11.35 13.40
C GLU A 140 2.40 10.00 14.13
N ASN A 141 1.34 9.17 14.06
CA ASN A 141 1.37 7.80 14.61
C ASN A 141 2.12 6.80 13.71
N PHE A 142 2.55 7.22 12.53
CA PHE A 142 3.47 6.46 11.70
C PHE A 142 4.91 6.86 12.04
N TRP A 143 5.77 5.85 12.18
CA TRP A 143 7.20 6.04 12.32
C TRP A 143 7.84 6.55 11.02
N PHE A 144 7.29 6.17 9.87
CA PHE A 144 7.72 6.69 8.56
C PHE A 144 6.53 6.87 7.62
N VAL A 145 6.50 7.99 6.91
CA VAL A 145 5.49 8.31 5.90
C VAL A 145 6.17 8.73 4.61
N GLY A 146 6.23 7.81 3.67
CA GLY A 146 6.76 8.07 2.33
C GLY A 146 5.72 8.64 1.39
N ILE A 147 6.20 9.25 0.31
CA ILE A 147 5.41 9.80 -0.80
C ILE A 147 5.84 9.10 -2.07
N THR A 148 4.89 8.48 -2.77
CA THR A 148 5.15 7.64 -3.96
C THR A 148 5.94 8.37 -5.05
N GLU A 149 5.80 9.70 -5.14
CA GLU A 149 6.55 10.57 -6.04
C GLU A 149 8.05 10.65 -5.73
N PHE A 150 8.45 10.41 -4.48
CA PHE A 150 9.84 10.40 -3.97
C PHE A 150 10.28 9.00 -3.53
N LEU A 151 9.68 7.95 -4.11
CA LEU A 151 9.88 6.57 -3.65
C LEU A 151 11.34 6.14 -3.57
N ARG A 152 12.21 6.62 -4.47
CA ARG A 152 13.62 6.22 -4.46
C ARG A 152 14.35 6.87 -3.28
N GLU A 153 14.12 8.16 -3.07
CA GLU A 153 14.66 8.95 -1.99
C GLU A 153 14.18 8.42 -0.64
N ASP A 154 12.87 8.19 -0.50
CA ASP A 154 12.26 7.61 0.69
C ASP A 154 12.84 6.22 1.02
N LEU A 155 13.10 5.40 -0.02
CA LEU A 155 13.68 4.07 0.16
C LEU A 155 15.13 4.16 0.64
N THR A 156 15.92 5.07 0.09
CA THR A 156 17.29 5.32 0.56
C THR A 156 17.30 5.81 2.01
N GLU A 157 16.37 6.69 2.37
CA GLU A 157 16.23 7.21 3.74
C GLU A 157 15.85 6.08 4.72
N ILE A 158 14.78 5.33 4.43
CA ILE A 158 14.33 4.26 5.33
C ILE A 158 15.36 3.13 5.45
N GLN A 159 16.11 2.83 4.38
CA GLN A 159 17.20 1.86 4.44
C GLN A 159 18.28 2.30 5.42
N THR A 160 18.64 3.58 5.40
CA THR A 160 19.64 4.14 6.31
C THR A 160 19.12 4.11 7.76
N MET A 161 17.88 4.56 7.99
CA MET A 161 17.28 4.62 9.34
C MET A 161 17.08 3.24 9.98
N LEU A 162 16.92 2.19 9.17
CA LEU A 162 16.68 0.83 9.64
C LEU A 162 17.88 -0.09 9.47
N GLU A 163 19.01 0.44 8.97
CA GLU A 163 20.21 -0.33 8.66
C GLU A 163 19.90 -1.54 7.75
N TRP A 164 18.97 -1.34 6.80
CA TRP A 164 18.63 -2.38 5.84
C TRP A 164 19.75 -2.58 4.82
N PRO A 165 19.93 -3.83 4.33
CA PRO A 165 20.82 -4.07 3.20
C PRO A 165 20.33 -3.32 1.95
N GLU A 166 21.19 -3.27 0.93
CA GLU A 166 20.80 -2.78 -0.38
C GLU A 166 19.62 -3.59 -0.93
N VAL A 167 18.60 -2.90 -1.46
CA VAL A 167 17.42 -3.52 -2.07
C VAL A 167 17.30 -3.13 -3.53
N GLU A 168 17.02 -4.09 -4.39
CA GLU A 168 16.79 -3.85 -5.80
C GLU A 168 15.37 -3.31 -6.04
N ILE A 169 15.28 -2.10 -6.62
CA ILE A 169 14.02 -1.48 -7.02
C ILE A 169 13.73 -1.82 -8.48
N THR A 170 13.10 -2.96 -8.71
CA THR A 170 12.85 -3.48 -10.07
C THR A 170 11.69 -2.81 -10.81
N GLN A 171 10.85 -2.00 -10.16
CA GLN A 171 9.63 -1.49 -10.80
C GLN A 171 9.07 -0.20 -10.20
N ILE A 172 9.20 0.91 -10.95
CA ILE A 172 8.50 2.17 -10.70
C ILE A 172 7.39 2.29 -11.76
N ASN A 173 6.13 2.18 -11.33
CA ASN A 173 4.91 2.52 -12.09
C ASN A 173 4.83 2.11 -13.58
N LYS A 174 4.74 0.79 -13.89
CA LYS A 174 4.26 0.35 -15.22
C LYS A 174 2.73 0.43 -15.27
N HIS A 175 2.20 1.49 -15.88
CA HIS A 175 0.81 1.52 -16.33
C HIS A 175 0.70 0.78 -17.66
N ASN A 176 -0.39 0.04 -17.88
CA ASN A 176 -0.67 -0.57 -19.19
C ASN A 176 -0.91 0.48 -20.29
N TYR A 177 -1.17 1.74 -19.89
CA TYR A 177 -1.42 2.88 -20.78
C TYR A 177 -0.59 4.10 -20.37
N PRO A 178 0.75 4.04 -20.47
CA PRO A 178 1.64 5.06 -19.89
C PRO A 178 1.50 6.41 -20.59
N LYS A 179 1.32 6.43 -21.92
CA LYS A 179 1.13 7.68 -22.69
C LYS A 179 -0.15 8.42 -22.28
N MET A 180 -1.26 7.69 -22.12
CA MET A 180 -2.56 8.26 -21.76
C MET A 180 -2.60 8.71 -20.31
N TYR A 181 -1.96 7.96 -19.41
CA TYR A 181 -1.73 8.39 -18.02
C TYR A 181 -0.96 9.71 -17.97
N GLN A 182 0.15 9.82 -18.71
CA GLN A 182 0.97 11.03 -18.75
C GLN A 182 0.23 12.22 -19.36
N ALA A 183 -0.52 12.01 -20.45
CA ALA A 183 -1.34 13.06 -21.06
C ALA A 183 -2.39 13.60 -20.08
N PHE A 184 -3.00 12.72 -19.29
CA PHE A 184 -3.99 13.14 -18.29
C PHE A 184 -3.35 13.89 -17.12
N ILE A 185 -2.23 13.41 -16.60
CA ILE A 185 -1.51 14.05 -15.49
C ILE A 185 -0.96 15.43 -15.86
N LYS A 186 -0.65 15.67 -17.14
CA LYS A 186 -0.21 16.98 -17.64
C LYS A 186 -1.34 17.99 -17.90
N SER A 187 -2.59 17.51 -17.98
CA SER A 187 -3.77 18.34 -18.31
C SER A 187 -4.65 18.68 -17.11
N VAL A 188 -4.20 18.29 -15.91
CA VAL A 188 -4.77 18.62 -14.60
C VAL A 188 -3.71 19.38 -13.82
#